data_AF-A0A7W1CE01-F1
#
_entry.id   AF-A0A7W1CE01-F1
#
_cell.length_a   1.000
_cell.length_b   1.000
_cell.length_c   1.000
_cell.angle_alpha   90.00
_cell.angle_beta   90.00
_cell.angle_gamma   90.00
#
_symmetry.space_group_name_H-M   'P 1'
#
loop_
_entity.id
_entity.type
_entity.pdbx_description
1 polymer ?
#
loop_
_entity_poly.entity_id
_entity_poly.type
_entity_poly.pdbx_seq_one_letter_code
_entity_poly.pdbx_strand_id
1 'polypeptide(L)' 'MKGRSEIILWSDTRFTNAHRLYKKLGFNLLGKRELKDVNKSVELGFKRNTYM' A
#
# COMPACT_ATOMS: atom_id res chain seq x y z
N MET A 1 24.80 -8.55 -3.59
CA MET A 1 23.47 -7.93 -3.84
C MET A 1 22.95 -7.35 -2.53
N LYS A 2 22.59 -6.05 -2.47
CA LYS A 2 21.88 -5.49 -1.29
C LYS A 2 20.38 -5.73 -1.47
N GLY A 3 19.74 -6.42 -0.53
CA GLY A 3 18.28 -6.61 -0.54
C GLY A 3 17.54 -5.29 -0.33
N ARG A 4 16.38 -5.10 -0.97
CA ARG A 4 15.53 -3.92 -0.75
C ARG A 4 15.02 -3.92 0.70
N SER A 5 15.17 -2.80 1.38
CA SER A 5 14.82 -2.59 2.80
C SER A 5 13.34 -2.33 3.05
N GLU A 6 12.55 -2.16 1.99
CA GLU A 6 11.14 -1.82 2.10
C GLU A 6 10.31 -2.43 0.97
N ILE A 7 9.04 -2.65 1.28
CA ILE A 7 7.99 -2.99 0.32
C ILE A 7 6.92 -1.89 0.41
N ILE A 8 6.54 -1.35 -0.74
CA ILE A 8 5.48 -0.36 -0.88
C ILE A 8 4.40 -0.93 -1.81
N LEU A 9 3.15 -0.84 -1.37
CA LEU A 9 1.97 -1.23 -2.12
C LEU A 9 1.06 -0.01 -2.29
N TRP A 10 0.46 0.14 -3.46
CA TRP A 10 -0.64 1.09 -3.69
C TRP A 10 -1.84 0.29 -4.16
N SER A 11 -3.00 0.54 -3.56
CA SER A 11 -4.24 -0.15 -3.93
C SER A 11 -5.44 0.76 -3.79
N ASP A 12 -6.42 0.58 -4.67
CA ASP A 12 -7.67 1.33 -4.67
C ASP A 12 -8.38 1.25 -3.31
N THR A 13 -8.88 2.40 -2.83
CA THR A 13 -9.62 2.58 -1.58
C THR A 13 -10.79 1.60 -1.40
N ARG A 14 -11.37 1.11 -2.50
CA ARG A 14 -12.46 0.13 -2.51
C ARG A 14 -12.04 -1.28 -2.08
N PHE A 15 -10.74 -1.64 -2.15
CA PHE A 15 -10.23 -2.96 -1.75
C PHE A 15 -10.02 -3.10 -0.23
N THR A 16 -11.08 -2.88 0.53
CA THR A 16 -11.05 -2.84 2.00
C THR A 16 -10.54 -4.15 2.65
N ASN A 17 -10.85 -5.30 2.06
CA ASN A 17 -10.34 -6.61 2.54
C ASN A 17 -8.82 -6.74 2.39
N ALA A 18 -8.26 -6.28 1.25
CA ALA A 18 -6.82 -6.26 1.04
C ALA A 18 -6.13 -5.32 2.03
N HIS A 19 -6.70 -4.15 2.29
CA HIS A 19 -6.16 -3.22 3.29
C HIS A 19 -6.13 -3.79 4.71
N ARG A 20 -7.18 -4.54 5.10
CA ARG A 20 -7.19 -5.26 6.38
C ARG A 20 -6.08 -6.32 6.43
N LEU A 21 -5.86 -7.05 5.33
CA LEU A 21 -4.76 -8.01 5.21
C LEU A 21 -3.39 -7.32 5.34
N TYR A 22 -3.17 -6.21 4.64
CA TYR A 22 -1.89 -5.48 4.72
C TYR A 22 -1.56 -5.04 6.15
N LYS A 23 -2.55 -4.50 6.88
CA LYS A 23 -2.39 -4.17 8.31
C LYS A 23 -2.00 -5.39 9.14
N LYS A 24 -2.66 -6.53 8.94
CA LYS A 24 -2.31 -7.79 9.64
C LYS A 24 -0.90 -8.29 9.31
N LEU A 25 -0.42 -8.03 8.09
CA LEU A 25 0.93 -8.35 7.66
C LEU A 25 1.98 -7.33 8.13
N GLY A 26 1.61 -6.33 8.93
CA GLY A 26 2.53 -5.34 9.48
C GLY A 26 2.86 -4.18 8.55
N PHE A 27 2.08 -3.98 7.48
CA PHE A 27 2.18 -2.76 6.68
C PHE A 27 1.48 -1.60 7.39
N ASN A 28 2.11 -0.43 7.32
CA ASN A 28 1.59 0.84 7.83
C ASN A 28 1.09 1.72 6.68
N LEU A 29 0.13 2.61 6.96
CA LEU A 29 -0.37 3.55 5.96
C LEU A 29 0.75 4.53 5.59
N LEU A 30 1.04 4.62 4.30
CA LEU A 30 2.04 5.53 3.72
C LEU A 30 1.40 6.84 3.27
N GLY A 31 0.18 6.79 2.74
CA GLY A 31 -0.50 7.98 2.23
C GLY A 31 -1.69 7.65 1.33
N LYS A 32 -2.18 8.67 0.62
CA LYS A 32 -3.28 8.58 -0.33
C LYS A 32 -2.89 9.31 -1.62
N ARG A 33 -3.29 8.77 -2.78
CA ARG A 33 -3.16 9.45 -4.07
C ARG A 33 -4.43 9.33 -4.90
N GLU A 34 -4.68 10.32 -5.72
CA GLU A 34 -5.76 10.32 -6.70
C GLU A 34 -5.16 10.02 -8.07
N LEU A 35 -5.75 9.07 -8.79
CA LEU A 35 -5.35 8.73 -10.14
C LEU A 35 -6.23 9.47 -11.14
N LYS A 36 -5.61 9.95 -12.22
CA LYS A 36 -6.32 10.53 -13.38
C LYS A 36 -6.72 9.43 -14.37
N ASP A 37 -7.18 8.29 -13.88
CA ASP A 37 -7.72 7.22 -14.71
C ASP A 37 -9.22 7.44 -14.98
N VAL A 38 -9.80 6.65 -15.89
CA VAL A 38 -11.22 6.75 -16.27
C VAL A 38 -12.15 6.60 -15.06
N ASN A 39 -11.73 5.81 -14.08
CA ASN A 39 -12.51 5.53 -12.87
C ASN A 39 -12.28 6.54 -11.74
N LYS A 40 -11.41 7.55 -11.93
CA LYS A 40 -10.99 8.52 -10.90
C LYS A 40 -10.64 7.83 -9.59
N SER A 41 -9.87 6.75 -9.71
CA SER A 41 -9.53 5.87 -8.61
C SER A 41 -8.73 6.61 -7.55
N VAL A 42 -9.09 6.40 -6.30
CA VAL A 42 -8.34 6.92 -5.14
C VAL A 42 -7.64 5.73 -4.50
N GLU A 43 -6.33 5.80 -4.33
CA GLU A 43 -5.53 4.71 -3.77
C GLU A 43 -4.95 5.06 -2.41
N LEU A 44 -4.81 4.04 -1.57
CA LEU A 44 -4.05 4.08 -0.32
C LEU A 44 -2.70 3.40 -0.52
N GLY A 45 -1.64 4.07 -0.06
CA GLY A 45 -0.29 3.54 -0.01
C GLY A 45 -0.03 2.80 1.31
N PHE A 46 0.69 1.69 1.26
CA PHE A 46 1.07 0.89 2.41
C PHE A 46 2.57 0.58 2.35
N LYS A 47 3.28 0.71 3.48
CA LYS A 47 4.72 0.46 3.58
C LYS A 47 5.05 -0.51 4.71
N ARG A 48 6.00 -1.41 4.47
CA ARG A 48 6.62 -2.27 5.49
C ARG A 48 8.12 -2.37 5.25
N ASN A 49 8.92 -2.31 6.32
CA ASN A 49 10.36 -2.58 6.24
C ASN A 49 10.60 -4.09 6.18
N THR A 50 11.61 -4.53 5.44
CA THR A 50 11.94 -5.96 5.26
C THR A 50 13.00 -6.46 6.23
N TYR A 51 13.62 -5.56 6.99
CA TYR A 51 14.54 -5.89 8.08
C TYR A 51 13.84 -5.57 9.41
N MET A 52 13.98 -6.48 10.39
CA MET A 52 13.60 -6.26 11.80
C MET A 52 14.76 -5.64 12.55
#